data_AF-A0A9Q0N9R1-F1
#
_entry.id   AF-A0A9Q0N9R1-F1
#
_cell.length_a   1.000
_cell.length_b   1.000
_cell.length_c   1.000
_cell.angle_alpha   90.00
_cell.angle_beta   90.00
_cell.angle_gamma   90.00
#
_symmetry.space_group_name_H-M   'P 1'
#
loop_
_entity.id
_entity.type
_entity.pdbx_description
1 polymer ?
#
loop_
_entity_poly.entity_id
_entity_poly.type
_entity_poly.pdbx_seq_one_letter_code
_entity_poly.pdbx_strand_id
1 'polypeptide(L)'
;MVSLLKQCCLLLVIFCVTVDARDCELQLPRYAFNAPLIFTQNGTLKTTESNDDNNFVRITDSENIILSCAPNYFDSIESTYLEATCKGNDVLTVNGVEKKFQKDLSCELRVIEEILIPVTGCDS
;
A
#
# COMPACT_ATOMS: atom_id res chain seq x y z
N MET A 1 -8.08 35.26 46.51
CA MET A 1 -8.09 35.77 45.12
C MET A 1 -6.64 36.02 44.71
N VAL A 2 -5.98 34.99 44.16
CA VAL A 2 -4.57 35.06 43.76
C VAL A 2 -4.51 35.61 42.34
N SER A 3 -3.88 36.78 42.23
CA SER A 3 -3.85 37.65 41.07
C SER A 3 -2.93 37.13 39.95
N LEU A 4 -3.55 36.79 38.81
CA LEU A 4 -3.20 37.12 37.41
C LEU A 4 -1.74 37.25 36.91
N LEU A 5 -0.70 36.76 37.59
CA LEU A 5 0.69 36.91 37.13
C LEU A 5 1.37 35.62 36.63
N LYS A 6 0.60 34.55 36.37
CA LYS A 6 1.13 33.22 36.01
C LYS A 6 0.58 32.66 34.68
N GLN A 7 0.05 33.52 33.81
CA GLN A 7 -0.71 33.11 32.63
C GLN A 7 -0.07 33.42 31.27
N CYS A 8 1.15 34.00 31.21
CA CYS A 8 1.76 34.39 29.91
C CYS A 8 3.04 33.65 29.52
N CYS A 9 3.66 32.83 30.39
CA CYS A 9 4.93 32.15 30.05
C CYS A 9 4.82 30.63 29.84
N LEU A 10 3.64 30.02 29.96
CA LEU A 10 3.49 28.57 29.94
C LEU A 10 2.60 28.02 28.80
N LEU A 11 2.44 28.78 27.72
CA LEU A 11 1.59 28.38 26.58
C LEU A 11 2.37 28.15 25.28
N LEU A 12 3.69 28.25 25.30
CA LEU A 12 4.53 28.12 24.09
C LEU A 12 5.39 26.85 24.06
N VAL A 13 5.22 25.94 25.03
CA VAL A 13 6.06 24.76 25.18
C VAL A 13 5.20 23.54 24.86
N ILE A 14 5.38 23.03 23.63
CA ILE A 14 5.14 21.64 23.23
C ILE A 14 3.66 21.31 22.98
N PHE A 15 3.08 21.87 21.92
CA PHE A 15 2.28 21.04 21.01
C PHE A 15 3.25 20.37 20.03
N CYS A 16 4.12 19.49 20.55
CA CYS A 16 4.75 18.50 19.72
C CYS A 16 3.63 17.49 19.45
N VAL A 17 2.87 17.73 18.39
CA VAL A 17 1.96 16.73 17.83
C VAL A 17 2.87 15.57 17.45
N THR A 18 2.96 14.58 18.32
CA THR A 18 3.45 13.26 17.94
C THR A 18 2.47 12.79 16.87
N VAL A 19 2.84 12.97 15.60
CA VAL A 19 2.21 12.20 14.52
C VAL A 19 2.50 10.76 14.91
N ASP A 20 1.48 10.11 15.44
CA ASP A 20 1.49 8.71 15.84
C ASP A 20 1.88 7.95 14.56
N ALA A 21 3.14 7.54 14.47
CA ALA A 21 3.68 6.81 13.34
C ALA A 21 2.92 5.49 13.27
N ARG A 22 2.00 5.38 12.33
CA ARG A 22 1.16 4.19 12.18
C ARG A 22 1.61 3.42 10.97
N ASP A 23 1.78 2.13 11.15
CA ASP A 23 1.96 1.21 10.04
C ASP A 23 0.77 1.32 9.07
N CYS A 24 1.03 1.02 7.80
CA CYS A 24 -0.01 0.90 6.79
C CYS A 24 -0.49 -0.54 6.74
N GLU A 25 -1.80 -0.74 6.81
CA GLU A 25 -2.44 -2.04 6.61
C GLU A 25 -3.21 -1.99 5.28
N LEU A 26 -2.52 -2.36 4.21
CA LEU A 26 -3.01 -2.26 2.86
C LEU A 26 -3.92 -3.45 2.56
N GLN A 27 -5.23 -3.26 2.72
CA GLN A 27 -6.21 -4.31 2.49
C GLN A 27 -6.24 -4.74 1.02
N LEU A 28 -6.06 -6.04 0.80
CA LEU A 28 -6.22 -6.70 -0.48
C LEU A 28 -7.63 -7.31 -0.51
N PRO A 29 -8.57 -6.76 -1.31
CA PRO A 29 -9.90 -7.33 -1.40
C PRO A 29 -9.86 -8.81 -1.81
N ARG A 30 -10.79 -9.65 -1.35
CA ARG A 30 -10.83 -11.11 -1.68
C ARG A 30 -10.79 -11.40 -3.18
N TYR A 31 -11.19 -10.44 -4.01
CA TYR A 31 -11.18 -10.50 -5.47
C TYR A 31 -10.26 -9.42 -6.07
N ALA A 32 -9.09 -9.16 -5.46
CA ALA A 32 -8.15 -8.10 -5.82
C ALA A 32 -7.48 -8.25 -7.20
N PHE A 33 -8.28 -8.33 -8.27
CA PHE A 33 -7.80 -8.26 -9.65
C PHE A 33 -7.21 -6.89 -10.00
N ASN A 34 -7.54 -5.85 -9.21
CA ASN A 34 -7.19 -4.47 -9.48
C ASN A 34 -6.24 -3.84 -8.45
N ALA A 35 -5.84 -4.54 -7.38
CA ALA A 35 -4.84 -3.98 -6.46
C ALA A 35 -3.43 -4.14 -7.06
N PRO A 36 -2.56 -3.13 -6.94
CA PRO A 36 -1.18 -3.28 -7.40
C PRO A 36 -0.45 -4.30 -6.52
N LEU A 37 0.47 -5.03 -7.14
CA LEU A 37 1.43 -5.85 -6.42
C LEU A 37 2.38 -4.93 -5.64
N ILE A 38 2.75 -5.37 -4.45
CA ILE A 38 3.56 -4.59 -3.51
C ILE A 38 4.91 -5.28 -3.34
N PHE A 39 5.98 -4.56 -3.63
CA PHE A 39 7.36 -5.05 -3.54
C PHE A 39 8.17 -4.19 -2.57
N THR A 40 9.22 -4.78 -1.98
CA THR A 40 10.29 -4.04 -1.34
C THR A 40 11.09 -3.25 -2.38
N GLN A 41 11.88 -2.25 -1.95
CA GLN A 41 12.81 -1.56 -2.85
C GLN A 41 13.85 -2.49 -3.50
N ASN A 42 14.08 -3.67 -2.94
CA ASN A 42 14.97 -4.69 -3.50
C ASN A 42 14.26 -5.62 -4.51
N GLY A 43 13.01 -5.31 -4.88
CA GLY A 43 12.24 -6.10 -5.85
C GLY A 43 11.64 -7.39 -5.30
N THR A 44 11.63 -7.59 -3.97
CA THR A 44 11.01 -8.79 -3.37
C THR A 44 9.53 -8.54 -3.13
N LEU A 45 8.66 -9.44 -3.59
CA LEU A 45 7.22 -9.36 -3.35
C LEU A 45 6.93 -9.43 -1.85
N LYS A 46 6.16 -8.47 -1.32
CA LYS A 46 5.73 -8.47 0.08
C LYS A 46 4.67 -9.55 0.31
N THR A 47 4.83 -10.28 1.41
CA THR A 47 3.90 -11.35 1.79
C THR A 47 2.56 -10.77 2.26
N THR A 48 1.47 -11.41 1.85
CA THR A 48 0.13 -11.13 2.36
C THR A 48 -0.07 -11.77 3.74
N GLU A 49 -0.52 -10.98 4.70
CA GLU A 49 -1.04 -11.43 5.98
C GLU A 49 -2.56 -11.64 5.87
N SER A 50 -3.09 -12.64 6.57
CA SER A 50 -4.53 -12.93 6.62
C SER A 50 -5.01 -12.96 8.07
N ASN A 51 -6.09 -12.26 8.36
CA ASN A 51 -6.88 -12.45 9.57
C ASN A 51 -8.32 -12.85 9.16
N ASP A 52 -9.10 -13.44 10.06
CA ASP A 52 -10.33 -14.25 9.82
C ASP A 52 -11.26 -13.83 8.65
N ASP A 53 -11.30 -12.55 8.25
CA ASP A 53 -12.04 -12.10 7.06
C ASP A 53 -11.26 -11.24 6.05
N ASN A 54 -10.03 -10.80 6.34
CA ASN A 54 -9.29 -9.81 5.57
C ASN A 54 -7.87 -10.26 5.24
N ASN A 55 -7.49 -10.09 3.97
CA ASN A 55 -6.11 -10.16 3.52
C ASN A 55 -5.53 -8.74 3.48
N PHE A 56 -4.32 -8.55 4.00
CA PHE A 56 -3.65 -7.25 3.98
C PHE A 56 -2.14 -7.41 3.85
N VAL A 57 -1.46 -6.34 3.49
CA VAL A 57 0.00 -6.25 3.55
C VAL A 57 0.35 -5.15 4.54
N ARG A 58 1.16 -5.49 5.55
CA ARG A 58 1.67 -4.51 6.52
C ARG A 58 2.94 -3.86 5.99
N ILE A 59 2.94 -2.53 5.95
CA ILE A 59 4.09 -1.70 5.60
C ILE A 59 4.42 -0.86 6.82
N THR A 60 5.66 -0.94 7.29
CA THR A 60 6.08 -0.18 8.47
C THR A 60 6.03 1.32 8.18
N ASP A 61 5.75 2.14 9.19
CA ASP A 61 5.83 3.59 9.04
C ASP A 61 7.15 4.02 8.37
N SER A 62 7.04 4.99 7.45
CA SER A 62 8.18 5.52 6.68
C SER A 62 8.91 4.48 5.80
N GLU A 63 8.41 3.24 5.68
CA GLU A 63 8.95 2.25 4.76
C GLU A 63 8.61 2.62 3.31
N ASN A 64 9.63 2.55 2.44
CA ASN A 64 9.48 2.74 1.01
C ASN A 64 9.21 1.39 0.32
N ILE A 65 8.23 1.40 -0.58
CA ILE A 65 7.80 0.25 -1.35
C ILE A 65 7.67 0.60 -2.83
N ILE A 66 7.61 -0.44 -3.65
CA ILE A 66 7.36 -0.36 -5.07
C ILE A 66 5.98 -0.97 -5.35
N LEU A 67 5.13 -0.24 -6.05
CA LEU A 67 3.82 -0.69 -6.52
C LEU A 67 3.89 -0.98 -8.00
N SER A 68 3.39 -2.14 -8.42
CA SER A 68 3.34 -2.52 -9.83
C SER A 68 2.01 -3.16 -10.21
N CYS A 69 1.44 -2.71 -11.31
CA CYS A 69 0.25 -3.33 -11.91
C CYS A 69 0.60 -4.51 -12.83
N ALA A 70 1.87 -4.67 -13.20
CA ALA A 70 2.33 -5.73 -14.09
C ALA A 70 2.31 -7.11 -13.38
N PRO A 71 2.11 -8.21 -14.11
CA PRO A 71 2.22 -9.54 -13.54
C PRO A 71 3.68 -9.84 -13.14
N ASN A 72 3.87 -10.46 -11.97
CA ASN A 72 5.18 -10.78 -11.39
C ASN A 72 6.09 -11.68 -12.27
N TYR A 73 5.57 -12.28 -13.35
CA TYR A 73 6.30 -13.20 -14.22
C TYR A 73 6.87 -12.55 -15.49
N PHE A 74 6.60 -11.26 -15.73
CA PHE A 74 7.18 -10.51 -16.84
C PHE A 74 8.31 -9.59 -16.36
N ASP A 75 9.49 -10.17 -16.17
CA ASP A 75 10.74 -9.48 -15.81
C ASP A 75 11.24 -8.47 -16.89
N SER A 76 10.53 -8.31 -18.01
CA SER A 76 11.09 -7.69 -19.24
C SER A 76 10.17 -6.73 -19.99
N ILE A 77 8.99 -6.40 -19.47
CA ILE A 77 8.16 -5.34 -20.06
C ILE A 77 8.43 -4.09 -19.21
N GLU A 78 8.69 -2.94 -19.86
CA GLU A 78 8.85 -1.62 -19.26
C GLU A 78 7.64 -1.27 -18.38
N SER A 79 7.61 -1.88 -17.20
CA SER A 79 6.48 -1.88 -16.31
C SER A 79 6.63 -0.63 -15.48
N THR A 80 5.78 0.36 -15.75
CA THR A 80 5.73 1.59 -14.98
C THR A 80 5.43 1.21 -13.53
N TYR A 81 6.43 1.34 -12.67
CA TYR A 81 6.30 1.14 -11.24
C TYR A 81 6.14 2.49 -10.54
N LEU A 82 5.47 2.46 -9.39
CA LEU A 82 5.30 3.64 -8.54
C LEU A 82 6.04 3.41 -7.23
N GLU A 83 6.92 4.32 -6.86
CA GLU A 83 7.49 4.36 -5.52
C GLU A 83 6.49 5.00 -4.56
N ALA A 84 6.29 4.35 -3.42
CA ALA A 84 5.35 4.81 -2.41
C ALA A 84 5.95 4.68 -1.01
N THR A 85 5.65 5.65 -0.14
CA THR A 85 6.07 5.61 1.26
C THR A 85 4.83 5.50 2.15
N CYS A 86 4.87 4.63 3.16
CA CYS A 86 3.79 4.56 4.13
C CYS A 86 3.67 5.86 4.93
N LYS A 87 2.44 6.39 5.01
CA LYS A 87 2.08 7.50 5.90
C LYS A 87 1.17 7.05 7.06
N GLY A 88 0.45 5.96 6.87
CA GLY A 88 -0.31 5.25 7.90
C GLY A 88 -1.70 4.80 7.43
N ASN A 89 -2.21 3.74 8.06
CA ASN A 89 -3.48 3.08 7.70
C ASN A 89 -3.53 2.67 6.20
N ASP A 90 -4.44 3.26 5.42
CA ASP A 90 -4.62 2.98 3.97
C ASP A 90 -3.97 4.04 3.06
N VAL A 91 -3.15 4.93 3.62
CA VAL A 91 -2.61 6.11 2.92
C VAL A 91 -1.13 5.96 2.64
N LEU A 92 -0.77 6.15 1.37
CA LEU A 92 0.58 6.15 0.86
C LEU A 92 0.92 7.52 0.28
N THR A 93 2.19 7.90 0.35
CA THR A 93 2.74 9.06 -0.36
C THR A 93 3.40 8.58 -1.64
N VAL A 94 2.92 9.04 -2.79
CA VAL A 94 3.46 8.71 -4.13
C VAL A 94 3.85 10.03 -4.80
N ASN A 95 5.12 10.19 -5.14
CA ASN A 95 5.65 11.43 -5.73
C ASN A 95 5.29 12.70 -4.91
N GLY A 96 5.30 12.60 -3.59
CA GLY A 96 4.95 13.70 -2.69
C GLY A 96 3.45 13.98 -2.55
N VAL A 97 2.58 13.18 -3.17
CA VAL A 97 1.12 13.31 -3.10
C VAL A 97 0.53 12.15 -2.34
N GLU A 98 -0.40 12.44 -1.42
CA GLU A 98 -1.14 11.43 -0.67
C GLU A 98 -2.17 10.72 -1.55
N LYS A 99 -2.18 9.39 -1.46
CA LYS A 99 -3.02 8.50 -2.25
C LYS A 99 -3.57 7.40 -1.34
N LYS A 100 -4.87 7.13 -1.44
CA LYS A 100 -5.49 5.97 -0.82
C LYS A 100 -5.25 4.74 -1.67
N PHE A 101 -4.77 3.67 -1.05
CA PHE A 101 -4.34 2.46 -1.75
C PHE A 101 -5.40 1.88 -2.69
N GLN A 102 -6.62 1.65 -2.21
CA GLN A 102 -7.67 1.05 -3.04
C GLN A 102 -8.30 2.05 -4.00
N LYS A 103 -8.47 3.31 -3.59
CA LYS A 103 -9.24 4.28 -4.35
C LYS A 103 -8.44 4.90 -5.49
N ASP A 104 -7.18 5.24 -5.23
CA ASP A 104 -6.38 6.08 -6.11
C ASP A 104 -5.26 5.30 -6.82
N LEU A 105 -4.92 4.10 -6.33
CA LEU A 105 -3.82 3.27 -6.85
C LEU A 105 -4.31 1.93 -7.41
N SER A 106 -5.62 1.77 -7.63
CA SER A 106 -6.15 0.61 -8.34
C SER A 106 -5.64 0.57 -9.79
N CYS A 107 -5.19 -0.60 -10.22
CA CYS A 107 -4.85 -0.90 -11.59
C CYS A 107 -6.10 -0.96 -12.47
N GLU A 108 -6.00 -0.48 -13.72
CA GLU A 108 -7.02 -0.76 -14.73
C GLU A 108 -7.11 -2.27 -14.98
N LEU A 109 -8.34 -2.74 -15.25
CA LEU A 109 -8.70 -4.16 -15.39
C LEU A 109 -7.68 -4.94 -16.24
N ARG A 110 -7.11 -5.99 -15.65
CA ARG A 110 -6.32 -6.97 -16.38
C ARG A 110 -7.22 -7.68 -17.39
N VAL A 111 -6.82 -7.71 -18.65
CA VAL A 111 -7.39 -8.66 -19.62
C VAL A 111 -7.02 -10.05 -19.09
N ILE A 112 -8.02 -10.80 -18.63
CA ILE A 112 -7.84 -12.22 -18.34
C ILE A 112 -7.68 -12.88 -19.72
N GLU A 113 -6.45 -13.08 -20.17
CA GLU A 113 -6.20 -14.08 -21.21
C GLU A 113 -6.38 -15.44 -20.54
N GLU A 114 -7.57 -16.00 -20.72
CA GLU A 114 -7.86 -17.39 -20.39
C GLU A 114 -6.85 -18.26 -21.15
N ILE A 115 -5.97 -18.97 -20.43
CA ILE A 115 -5.14 -20.00 -21.05
C ILE A 115 -6.09 -21.15 -21.40
N LEU A 116 -6.68 -21.08 -22.59
CA LEU A 116 -7.34 -22.20 -23.23
C LEU A 116 -6.25 -23.21 -23.58
N ILE A 117 -5.83 -24.03 -22.62
CA ILE A 117 -5.09 -25.25 -22.96
C ILE A 117 -6.14 -26.16 -23.60
N PRO A 118 -6.07 -26.44 -24.92
CA PRO A 118 -6.93 -27.47 -25.48
C PRO A 118 -6.54 -28.76 -24.78
N VAL A 119 -7.47 -29.31 -23.99
CA VAL A 119 -7.34 -30.68 -23.50
C VAL A 119 -7.45 -31.54 -24.75
N THR A 120 -6.31 -31.96 -25.30
CA THR A 120 -6.28 -32.97 -26.35
C THR A 120 -6.90 -34.21 -25.71
N GLY A 121 -8.18 -34.46 -26.00
CA GLY A 121 -8.83 -35.71 -25.64
C GLY A 121 -7.95 -36.84 -26.17
N CYS A 122 -7.68 -37.84 -25.34
CA CYS A 122 -6.98 -39.03 -25.80
C CYS A 122 -7.70 -39.55 -27.06
N ASP A 123 -6.94 -39.73 -28.15
CA ASP A 123 -7.46 -40.47 -29.30
C ASP A 123 -7.89 -41.87 -28.82
N SER A 124 -9.04 -42.27 -29.35
CA SER A 124 -9.83 -43.48 -29.07
C SER A 124 -9.05 -44.77 -28.83
#